data_AF-A0AAE3KAQ9-F1
#
_entry.id   AF-A0AAE3KAQ9-F1
#
_cell.length_a   1.000
_cell.length_b   1.000
_cell.length_c   1.000
_cell.angle_alpha   90.00
_cell.angle_beta   90.00
_cell.angle_gamma   90.00
#
_symmetry.space_group_name_H-M   'P 1'
#
loop_
_entity.id
_entity.type
_entity.pdbx_description
1 polymer ?
#
loop_
_entity_poly.entity_id
_entity_poly.type
_entity_poly.pdbx_seq_one_letter_code
_entity_poly.pdbx_strand_id
1 'polypeptide(L)'
;MSEKPAGRYVSESPSTADWLKTLPLYPLPHHAISRLIHRLTRVKAAWFRRPLTRWFVQRFNVDMREAEQTDPLAFPTFNAFFTRELKADARPLPDDKHAVCCPADGAISALGPLSGDRIIQAKGHDYSLRTLLGGDATQAALFEDGSFMTVYLSPRDYHRVHMPLSGSLREVTHVPGRLFSVGRHTVKTVPGLFARNERIVCLFETAHGPMAVVLVGAINVASIETVWAGEITPPRGRDIRGWRYEPGKINLDRGEELGRFNMGSTAIVLFPPGMVEFSAGLRADERVQVRQAVGTVVGGEQ
;
A
#
# COMPACT_ATOMS: atom_id res chain seq x y z
N MET A 1 -3.31 -17.15 -25.44
CA MET A 1 -4.05 -16.74 -24.22
C MET A 1 -3.35 -17.35 -23.04
N SER A 2 -2.51 -16.59 -22.34
CA SER A 2 -1.90 -17.07 -21.10
C SER A 2 -3.01 -17.31 -20.08
N GLU A 3 -3.14 -18.52 -19.55
CA GLU A 3 -4.07 -18.82 -18.46
C GLU A 3 -3.78 -17.85 -17.31
N LYS A 4 -4.80 -17.10 -16.87
CA LYS A 4 -4.67 -16.25 -15.69
C LYS A 4 -4.49 -17.18 -14.49
N PRO A 5 -3.43 -17.02 -13.67
CA PRO A 5 -3.16 -17.94 -12.59
C PRO A 5 -4.32 -17.93 -11.59
N ALA A 6 -4.97 -19.09 -11.42
CA ALA A 6 -6.13 -19.23 -10.56
C ALA A 6 -5.80 -18.84 -9.12
N GLY A 7 -6.71 -18.09 -8.47
CA GLY A 7 -6.60 -17.72 -7.05
C GLY A 7 -5.64 -16.57 -6.73
N ARG A 8 -4.99 -15.94 -7.72
CA ARG A 8 -4.06 -14.81 -7.47
C ARG A 8 -4.72 -13.43 -7.44
N TYR A 9 -6.03 -13.32 -7.67
CA TYR A 9 -6.80 -12.07 -7.58
C TYR A 9 -8.27 -12.38 -7.24
N VAL A 10 -9.02 -11.37 -6.81
CA VAL A 10 -10.47 -11.49 -6.52
C VAL A 10 -11.22 -11.87 -7.80
N SER A 11 -11.62 -13.14 -7.90
CA SER A 11 -12.26 -13.73 -9.09
C SER A 11 -13.79 -13.69 -9.05
N GLU A 12 -14.39 -13.24 -7.95
CA GLU A 12 -15.83 -13.11 -7.83
C GLU A 12 -16.34 -11.85 -8.54
N SER A 13 -17.41 -11.99 -9.30
CA SER A 13 -18.14 -10.85 -9.85
C SER A 13 -18.73 -9.99 -8.72
N PRO A 14 -18.92 -8.68 -8.94
CA PRO A 14 -19.56 -7.80 -7.96
C PRO A 14 -21.01 -8.22 -7.70
N SER A 15 -21.39 -8.27 -6.43
CA SER A 15 -22.77 -8.47 -5.99
C SER A 15 -23.58 -7.17 -6.02
N THR A 16 -24.90 -7.24 -5.93
CA THR A 16 -25.76 -6.04 -5.76
C THR A 16 -25.41 -5.26 -4.50
N ALA A 17 -25.04 -5.95 -3.42
CA ALA A 17 -24.58 -5.33 -2.18
C ALA A 17 -23.25 -4.56 -2.36
N ASP A 18 -22.36 -5.04 -3.22
CA ASP A 18 -21.11 -4.32 -3.54
C ASP A 18 -21.39 -3.00 -4.26
N TRP A 19 -22.34 -3.01 -5.20
CA TRP A 19 -22.79 -1.80 -5.89
C TRP A 19 -23.49 -0.82 -4.95
N LEU A 20 -24.40 -1.29 -4.10
CA LEU A 20 -25.10 -0.45 -3.12
C LEU A 20 -24.13 0.23 -2.14
N LYS A 21 -23.03 -0.43 -1.75
CA LYS A 21 -21.98 0.18 -0.91
C LYS A 21 -21.09 1.15 -1.69
N THR A 22 -20.89 0.93 -2.98
CA THR A 22 -19.95 1.71 -3.81
C THR A 22 -20.58 2.97 -4.40
N LEU A 23 -21.82 2.89 -4.90
CA LEU A 23 -22.46 4.01 -5.59
C LEU A 23 -22.52 5.30 -4.76
N PRO A 24 -22.80 5.25 -3.43
CA PRO A 24 -22.76 6.44 -2.60
C PRO A 24 -21.39 7.12 -2.55
N LEU A 25 -20.28 6.42 -2.83
CA LEU A 25 -18.94 7.01 -2.84
C LEU A 25 -18.73 7.96 -4.03
N TYR A 26 -19.43 7.79 -5.16
CA TYR A 26 -19.25 8.65 -6.33
C TYR A 26 -19.54 10.15 -6.08
N PRO A 27 -20.67 10.52 -5.44
CA PRO A 27 -20.97 11.93 -5.16
C PRO A 27 -20.24 12.49 -3.92
N LEU A 28 -19.57 11.68 -3.10
CA LEU A 28 -18.97 12.19 -1.86
C LEU A 28 -17.82 13.18 -2.12
N PRO A 29 -17.74 14.28 -1.35
CA PRO A 29 -16.62 15.20 -1.41
C PRO A 29 -15.41 14.61 -0.68
N HIS A 30 -14.80 13.57 -1.26
CA HIS A 30 -13.80 12.72 -0.60
C HIS A 30 -12.67 13.50 0.07
N HIS A 31 -12.21 14.60 -0.57
CA HIS A 31 -11.13 15.44 -0.08
C HIS A 31 -11.54 16.37 1.05
N ALA A 32 -12.81 16.80 1.10
CA ALA A 32 -13.33 17.54 2.24
C ALA A 32 -13.44 16.60 3.46
N ILE A 33 -13.98 15.39 3.25
CA ILE A 33 -14.10 14.36 4.28
C ILE A 33 -12.72 13.98 4.81
N SER A 34 -11.76 13.68 3.93
CA SER A 34 -10.42 13.24 4.35
C SER A 34 -9.65 14.36 5.07
N ARG A 35 -9.82 15.64 4.68
CA ARG A 35 -9.26 16.78 5.44
C ARG A 35 -9.90 16.95 6.82
N LEU A 36 -11.21 16.71 6.94
CA LEU A 36 -11.89 16.74 8.23
C LEU A 36 -11.38 15.62 9.13
N ILE A 37 -11.32 14.38 8.61
CA ILE A 37 -10.77 13.24 9.35
C ILE A 37 -9.33 13.49 9.78
N HIS A 38 -8.47 13.98 8.87
CA HIS A 38 -7.08 14.31 9.18
C HIS A 38 -6.93 15.25 10.39
N ARG A 39 -7.78 16.28 10.47
CA ARG A 39 -7.84 17.20 11.61
C ARG A 39 -8.35 16.51 12.87
N LEU A 40 -9.45 15.76 12.77
CA LEU A 40 -10.07 15.06 13.90
C LEU A 40 -9.10 14.04 14.53
N THR A 41 -8.36 13.27 13.72
CA THR A 41 -7.45 12.24 14.23
C THR A 41 -6.25 12.82 14.97
N ARG A 42 -5.95 14.12 14.79
CA ARG A 42 -4.86 14.87 15.45
C ARG A 42 -5.33 15.66 16.68
N VAL A 43 -6.60 15.57 17.06
CA VAL A 43 -7.12 16.22 18.28
C VAL A 43 -6.49 15.58 19.52
N LYS A 44 -5.86 16.42 20.36
CA LYS A 44 -5.24 16.02 21.63
C LYS A 44 -6.20 16.03 22.83
N ALA A 45 -7.45 16.41 22.65
CA ALA A 45 -8.40 16.43 23.77
C ALA A 45 -8.71 15.00 24.25
N ALA A 46 -8.40 14.69 25.51
CA ALA A 46 -8.53 13.34 26.07
C ALA A 46 -9.98 12.81 26.04
N TRP A 47 -10.96 13.69 26.30
CA TRP A 47 -12.38 13.35 26.25
C TRP A 47 -12.87 12.97 24.84
N PHE A 48 -12.16 13.40 23.80
CA PHE A 48 -12.45 13.05 22.40
C PHE A 48 -11.64 11.82 21.96
N ARG A 49 -10.32 11.86 22.11
CA ARG A 49 -9.43 10.82 21.56
C ARG A 49 -9.58 9.48 22.27
N ARG A 50 -9.80 9.45 23.60
CA ARG A 50 -9.84 8.19 24.35
C ARG A 50 -11.08 7.35 24.02
N PRO A 51 -12.32 7.91 24.02
CA PRO A 51 -13.49 7.15 23.58
C PRO A 51 -13.38 6.69 22.13
N LEU A 52 -12.90 7.55 21.22
CA LEU A 52 -12.69 7.20 19.81
C LEU A 52 -11.71 6.02 19.66
N THR A 53 -10.58 6.07 20.35
CA THR A 53 -9.56 5.02 20.29
C THR A 53 -10.09 3.71 20.88
N ARG A 54 -10.76 3.77 22.03
CA ARG A 54 -11.38 2.58 22.65
C ARG A 54 -12.41 1.93 21.73
N TRP A 55 -13.30 2.76 21.16
CA TRP A 55 -14.30 2.28 20.20
C TRP A 55 -13.63 1.61 19.00
N PHE A 56 -12.56 2.20 18.47
CA PHE A 56 -11.86 1.66 17.31
C PHE A 56 -11.20 0.31 17.61
N VAL A 57 -10.49 0.20 18.74
CA VAL A 57 -9.87 -1.06 19.18
C VAL A 57 -10.92 -2.17 19.29
N GLN A 58 -12.06 -1.88 19.92
CA GLN A 58 -13.16 -2.84 20.07
C GLN A 58 -13.83 -3.19 18.73
N ARG A 59 -14.09 -2.17 17.89
CA ARG A 59 -14.83 -2.34 16.63
C ARG A 59 -14.05 -3.12 15.58
N PHE A 60 -12.72 -2.96 15.55
CA PHE A 60 -11.84 -3.59 14.57
C PHE A 60 -11.00 -4.73 15.14
N ASN A 61 -11.12 -5.01 16.45
CA ASN A 61 -10.36 -6.04 17.15
C ASN A 61 -8.85 -5.87 16.94
N VAL A 62 -8.34 -4.67 17.22
CA VAL A 62 -6.92 -4.30 17.04
C VAL A 62 -6.08 -5.02 18.09
N ASP A 63 -5.08 -5.79 17.65
CA ASP A 63 -4.13 -6.41 18.57
C ASP A 63 -3.10 -5.39 19.05
N MET A 64 -3.15 -5.07 20.34
CA MET A 64 -2.23 -4.14 21.00
C MET A 64 -1.07 -4.83 21.69
N ARG A 65 -1.05 -6.18 21.76
CA ARG A 65 0.03 -6.93 22.42
C ARG A 65 1.34 -6.87 21.66
N GLU A 66 1.26 -6.71 20.34
CA GLU A 66 2.39 -6.57 19.43
C GLU A 66 2.89 -5.12 19.28
N ALA A 67 2.12 -4.14 19.76
CA ALA A 67 2.50 -2.74 19.70
C ALA A 67 3.62 -2.43 20.71
N GLU A 68 4.52 -1.51 20.36
CA GLU A 68 5.56 -1.00 21.26
C GLU A 68 4.93 -0.32 22.49
N GLN A 69 3.94 0.54 22.24
CA GLN A 69 3.04 1.06 23.28
C GLN A 69 1.75 0.21 23.32
N THR A 70 1.64 -0.64 24.33
CA THR A 70 0.55 -1.61 24.47
C THR A 70 -0.76 -1.01 25.00
N ASP A 71 -0.73 0.12 25.72
CA ASP A 71 -1.95 0.84 26.12
C ASP A 71 -2.42 1.76 24.98
N PRO A 72 -3.54 1.46 24.30
CA PRO A 72 -4.05 2.30 23.23
C PRO A 72 -4.48 3.70 23.70
N LEU A 73 -4.72 3.91 25.00
CA LEU A 73 -5.13 5.21 25.54
C LEU A 73 -3.96 6.11 25.97
N ALA A 74 -2.73 5.57 25.94
CA ALA A 74 -1.50 6.30 26.20
C ALA A 74 -1.07 7.18 25.01
N PHE A 75 -1.56 6.90 23.79
CA PHE A 75 -1.23 7.69 22.61
C PHE A 75 -1.77 9.13 22.70
N PRO A 76 -0.98 10.14 22.25
CA PRO A 76 -1.35 11.56 22.37
C PRO A 76 -2.48 11.97 21.44
N THR A 77 -2.70 11.24 20.35
CA THR A 77 -3.74 11.46 19.34
C THR A 77 -4.21 10.11 18.79
N PHE A 78 -5.39 10.09 18.16
CA PHE A 78 -5.86 8.88 17.46
C PHE A 78 -4.91 8.51 16.31
N ASN A 79 -4.38 9.49 15.60
CA ASN A 79 -3.43 9.28 14.52
C ASN A 79 -2.16 8.56 15.01
N ALA A 80 -1.63 8.95 16.17
CA ALA A 80 -0.45 8.31 16.76
C ALA A 80 -0.73 6.84 17.14
N PHE A 81 -1.93 6.53 17.63
CA PHE A 81 -2.39 5.15 17.83
C PHE A 81 -2.51 4.40 16.49
N PHE A 82 -3.04 5.05 15.47
CA PHE A 82 -3.26 4.43 14.17
C PHE A 82 -1.94 4.06 13.47
N THR A 83 -0.94 4.94 13.56
CA THR A 83 0.42 4.74 13.06
C THR A 83 1.38 4.18 14.12
N ARG A 84 0.85 3.47 15.12
CA ARG A 84 1.61 2.83 16.20
C ARG A 84 2.78 2.01 15.67
N GLU A 85 3.84 1.96 16.45
CA GLU A 85 4.98 1.08 16.21
C GLU A 85 4.68 -0.31 16.74
N LEU A 86 5.22 -1.32 16.07
CA LEU A 86 5.27 -2.68 16.58
C LEU A 86 6.59 -2.88 17.33
N LYS A 87 6.60 -3.83 18.26
CA LYS A 87 7.83 -4.27 18.92
C LYS A 87 8.83 -4.77 17.88
N ALA A 88 10.11 -4.58 18.15
CA ALA A 88 11.20 -4.93 17.22
C ALA A 88 11.17 -6.41 16.79
N ASP A 89 10.73 -7.30 17.67
CA ASP A 89 10.65 -8.75 17.48
C ASP A 89 9.29 -9.23 16.92
N ALA A 90 8.29 -8.35 16.79
CA ALA A 90 6.95 -8.73 16.33
C ALA A 90 6.93 -9.17 14.86
N ARG A 91 7.89 -8.73 14.06
CA ARG A 91 8.01 -9.00 12.61
C ARG A 91 9.49 -9.25 12.27
N PRO A 92 10.02 -10.45 12.56
CA PRO A 92 11.40 -10.79 12.24
C PRO A 92 11.61 -10.78 10.73
N LEU A 93 12.82 -10.43 10.31
CA LEU A 93 13.23 -10.56 8.91
C LEU A 93 13.42 -12.03 8.54
N PRO A 94 13.18 -12.43 7.28
CA PRO A 94 13.50 -13.78 6.82
C PRO A 94 15.02 -14.01 6.82
N ASP A 95 15.44 -15.20 7.22
CA ASP A 95 16.86 -15.59 7.26
C ASP A 95 17.48 -15.62 5.85
N ASP A 96 16.71 -16.04 4.86
CA ASP A 96 17.13 -16.00 3.46
C ASP A 96 17.32 -14.56 3.00
N LYS A 97 18.54 -14.20 2.57
CA LYS A 97 18.91 -12.86 2.08
C LYS A 97 18.28 -12.53 0.73
N HIS A 98 17.87 -13.54 -0.04
CA HIS A 98 17.19 -13.36 -1.34
C HIS A 98 15.67 -13.31 -1.20
N ALA A 99 15.13 -13.50 -0.01
CA ALA A 99 13.69 -13.39 0.23
C ALA A 99 13.19 -11.96 -0.04
N VAL A 100 12.12 -11.87 -0.83
CA VAL A 100 11.33 -10.66 -1.01
C VAL A 100 10.41 -10.53 0.20
N CYS A 101 10.51 -9.42 0.92
CA CYS A 101 9.67 -9.15 2.08
C CYS A 101 8.32 -8.57 1.68
N CYS A 102 7.26 -8.95 2.40
CA CYS A 102 5.97 -8.29 2.27
C CYS A 102 6.09 -6.83 2.75
N PRO A 103 5.56 -5.85 2.00
CA PRO A 103 5.70 -4.44 2.35
C PRO A 103 4.81 -4.01 3.52
N ALA A 104 3.76 -4.77 3.89
CA ALA A 104 2.78 -4.32 4.88
C ALA A 104 2.01 -5.49 5.53
N ASP A 105 1.47 -5.25 6.74
CA ASP A 105 0.46 -6.12 7.33
C ASP A 105 -0.86 -5.94 6.59
N GLY A 106 -1.52 -7.04 6.21
CA GLY A 106 -2.77 -6.93 5.47
C GLY A 106 -3.29 -8.23 4.89
N ALA A 107 -3.92 -8.12 3.73
CA ALA A 107 -4.29 -9.23 2.89
C ALA A 107 -3.87 -8.98 1.44
N ILE A 108 -3.49 -10.03 0.72
CA ILE A 108 -3.20 -9.90 -0.70
C ILE A 108 -4.50 -9.61 -1.46
N SER A 109 -4.58 -8.47 -2.14
CA SER A 109 -5.71 -8.15 -3.01
C SER A 109 -5.56 -8.84 -4.37
N ALA A 110 -4.36 -8.76 -4.93
CA ALA A 110 -4.00 -9.38 -6.20
C ALA A 110 -2.46 -9.48 -6.29
N LEU A 111 -1.95 -10.50 -6.96
CA LEU A 111 -0.55 -10.62 -7.31
C LEU A 111 -0.39 -11.39 -8.63
N GLY A 112 0.81 -11.39 -9.20
CA GLY A 112 1.16 -12.24 -10.33
C GLY A 112 1.86 -11.49 -11.46
N PRO A 113 1.96 -12.14 -12.64
CA PRO A 113 2.60 -11.54 -13.79
C PRO A 113 1.75 -10.40 -14.36
N LEU A 114 2.44 -9.41 -14.90
CA LEU A 114 1.89 -8.36 -15.74
C LEU A 114 1.77 -8.88 -17.17
N SER A 115 0.81 -8.35 -17.93
CA SER A 115 0.68 -8.66 -19.36
C SER A 115 0.79 -7.34 -20.13
N GLY A 116 1.97 -7.12 -20.72
CA GLY A 116 2.39 -5.82 -21.22
C GLY A 116 2.27 -4.76 -20.12
N ASP A 117 1.48 -3.73 -20.37
CA ASP A 117 1.23 -2.64 -19.42
C ASP A 117 0.17 -2.96 -18.34
N ARG A 118 -0.52 -4.11 -18.40
CA ARG A 118 -1.78 -4.30 -17.68
C ARG A 118 -1.59 -4.97 -16.32
N ILE A 119 -2.12 -4.33 -15.28
CA ILE A 119 -2.24 -4.87 -13.92
C ILE A 119 -3.67 -5.34 -13.69
N ILE A 120 -3.85 -6.57 -13.23
CA ILE A 120 -5.17 -7.08 -12.84
C ILE A 120 -5.57 -6.54 -11.47
N GLN A 121 -6.77 -5.94 -11.38
CA GLN A 121 -7.35 -5.45 -10.13
C GLN A 121 -8.25 -6.52 -9.51
N ALA A 122 -9.19 -7.02 -10.31
CA ALA A 122 -10.20 -8.00 -9.97
C ALA A 122 -10.80 -8.59 -11.26
N LYS A 123 -11.71 -9.55 -11.16
CA LYS A 123 -12.42 -10.07 -12.33
C LYS A 123 -13.11 -8.94 -13.09
N GLY A 124 -12.80 -8.83 -14.39
CA GLY A 124 -13.37 -7.82 -15.29
C GLY A 124 -12.77 -6.42 -15.14
N HIS A 125 -11.78 -6.23 -14.26
CA HIS A 125 -11.13 -4.93 -14.04
C HIS A 125 -9.61 -5.05 -14.06
N ASP A 126 -9.00 -4.25 -14.92
CA ASP A 126 -7.56 -4.02 -15.01
C ASP A 126 -7.30 -2.50 -15.10
N TYR A 127 -6.02 -2.13 -15.04
CA TYR A 127 -5.54 -0.78 -15.29
C TYR A 127 -4.09 -0.83 -15.78
N SER A 128 -3.63 0.22 -16.44
CA SER A 128 -2.27 0.26 -16.98
C SER A 128 -1.24 0.73 -15.95
N LEU A 129 -0.02 0.19 -16.08
CA LEU A 129 1.21 0.66 -15.43
C LEU A 129 1.41 2.13 -15.69
N ARG A 130 1.27 2.57 -16.95
CA ARG A 130 1.41 3.98 -17.31
C ARG A 130 0.46 4.88 -16.54
N THR A 131 -0.82 4.51 -16.42
CA THR A 131 -1.73 5.31 -15.60
C THR A 131 -1.34 5.24 -14.13
N LEU A 132 -1.03 4.04 -13.57
CA LEU A 132 -0.59 3.90 -12.18
C LEU A 132 0.65 4.76 -11.87
N LEU A 133 1.62 4.85 -12.77
CA LEU A 133 2.88 5.56 -12.56
C LEU A 133 2.83 7.05 -12.92
N GLY A 134 1.62 7.62 -13.09
CA GLY A 134 1.46 9.06 -13.30
C GLY A 134 1.62 9.51 -14.75
N GLY A 135 1.52 8.60 -15.71
CA GLY A 135 1.56 8.89 -17.14
C GLY A 135 2.93 8.73 -17.80
N ASP A 136 3.97 8.46 -17.02
CA ASP A 136 5.35 8.27 -17.51
C ASP A 136 5.50 6.91 -18.20
N ALA A 137 5.66 6.95 -19.53
CA ALA A 137 5.85 5.76 -20.35
C ALA A 137 7.22 5.12 -20.14
N THR A 138 8.24 5.90 -19.83
CA THR A 138 9.61 5.40 -19.61
C THR A 138 9.67 4.59 -18.32
N GLN A 139 9.06 5.10 -17.25
CA GLN A 139 8.96 4.34 -16.00
C GLN A 139 8.08 3.10 -16.14
N ALA A 140 6.98 3.18 -16.89
CA ALA A 140 6.11 2.03 -17.12
C ALA A 140 6.84 0.90 -17.87
N ALA A 141 7.65 1.23 -18.88
CA ALA A 141 8.43 0.28 -19.66
C ALA A 141 9.39 -0.57 -18.82
N LEU A 142 9.87 -0.06 -17.67
CA LEU A 142 10.73 -0.82 -16.75
C LEU A 142 10.05 -2.06 -16.17
N PHE A 143 8.72 -2.05 -16.12
CA PHE A 143 7.91 -3.09 -15.45
C PHE A 143 7.00 -3.84 -16.43
N GLU A 144 7.03 -3.53 -17.73
CA GLU A 144 6.25 -4.25 -18.73
C GLU A 144 6.60 -5.75 -18.70
N ASP A 145 5.58 -6.61 -18.72
CA ASP A 145 5.69 -8.07 -18.56
C ASP A 145 6.39 -8.53 -17.26
N GLY A 146 6.49 -7.63 -16.29
CA GLY A 146 7.05 -7.89 -14.96
C GLY A 146 6.09 -8.61 -14.02
N SER A 147 6.26 -8.38 -12.73
CA SER A 147 5.42 -8.95 -11.67
C SER A 147 4.95 -7.88 -10.70
N PHE A 148 3.77 -8.08 -10.12
CA PHE A 148 3.23 -7.17 -9.12
C PHE A 148 2.63 -7.90 -7.93
N MET A 149 2.55 -7.18 -6.80
CA MET A 149 1.82 -7.59 -5.61
C MET A 149 1.08 -6.40 -5.02
N THR A 150 -0.22 -6.56 -4.79
CA THR A 150 -1.10 -5.56 -4.16
C THR A 150 -1.51 -6.05 -2.78
N VAL A 151 -1.13 -5.33 -1.73
CA VAL A 151 -1.47 -5.61 -0.34
C VAL A 151 -2.48 -4.58 0.16
N TYR A 152 -3.63 -5.05 0.62
CA TYR A 152 -4.65 -4.22 1.27
C TYR A 152 -4.46 -4.23 2.78
N LEU A 153 -4.35 -3.03 3.36
CA LEU A 153 -4.26 -2.80 4.79
C LEU A 153 -5.66 -2.45 5.32
N SER A 154 -6.23 -3.36 6.11
CA SER A 154 -7.53 -3.14 6.75
C SER A 154 -7.38 -2.28 8.01
N PRO A 155 -8.46 -1.64 8.52
CA PRO A 155 -8.36 -0.71 9.64
C PRO A 155 -7.71 -1.27 10.92
N ARG A 156 -7.69 -2.60 11.12
CA ARG A 156 -7.06 -3.23 12.29
C ARG A 156 -5.54 -3.39 12.17
N ASP A 157 -5.03 -3.36 10.96
CA ASP A 157 -3.67 -3.77 10.64
C ASP A 157 -2.64 -2.72 11.12
N TYR A 158 -1.36 -3.03 10.96
CA TYR A 158 -0.27 -2.09 11.11
C TYR A 158 -0.09 -1.29 9.82
N HIS A 159 -0.05 0.04 9.93
CA HIS A 159 -0.23 0.96 8.79
C HIS A 159 1.04 1.65 8.30
N ARG A 160 2.19 1.06 8.59
CA ARG A 160 3.45 1.48 7.99
C ARG A 160 3.87 0.47 6.93
N VAL A 161 4.47 0.99 5.87
CA VAL A 161 4.94 0.28 4.69
C VAL A 161 6.45 0.18 4.78
N HIS A 162 6.98 -1.00 4.52
CA HIS A 162 8.39 -1.31 4.62
C HIS A 162 8.94 -1.77 3.26
N MET A 163 10.27 -1.69 3.14
CA MET A 163 11.00 -2.09 1.94
C MET A 163 10.93 -3.60 1.69
N PRO A 164 10.46 -4.06 0.51
CA PRO A 164 10.54 -5.47 0.12
C PRO A 164 11.97 -5.98 -0.09
N LEU A 165 12.85 -5.12 -0.59
CA LEU A 165 14.28 -5.36 -0.89
C LEU A 165 15.07 -4.10 -0.54
N SER A 166 16.36 -4.24 -0.19
CA SER A 166 17.23 -3.07 -0.01
C SER A 166 17.37 -2.29 -1.31
N GLY A 167 17.36 -0.96 -1.24
CA GLY A 167 17.51 -0.12 -2.43
C GLY A 167 17.78 1.35 -2.17
N SER A 168 18.33 2.02 -3.18
CA SER A 168 18.53 3.47 -3.22
C SER A 168 17.33 4.12 -3.89
N LEU A 169 16.71 5.11 -3.22
CA LEU A 169 15.62 5.88 -3.80
C LEU A 169 16.12 6.68 -5.02
N ARG A 170 15.38 6.63 -6.12
CA ARG A 170 15.67 7.34 -7.36
C ARG A 170 14.70 8.46 -7.62
N GLU A 171 13.42 8.17 -7.49
CA GLU A 171 12.36 9.09 -7.83
C GLU A 171 11.13 8.88 -6.96
N VAL A 172 10.48 9.97 -6.60
CA VAL A 172 9.16 9.96 -5.96
C VAL A 172 8.21 10.75 -6.84
N THR A 173 7.08 10.15 -7.21
CA THR A 173 6.03 10.81 -7.98
C THR A 173 4.74 10.83 -7.18
N HIS A 174 4.27 12.02 -6.83
CA HIS A 174 2.95 12.22 -6.26
C HIS A 174 1.94 12.47 -7.36
N VAL A 175 0.94 11.59 -7.45
CA VAL A 175 -0.12 11.64 -8.47
C VAL A 175 -1.44 12.01 -7.79
N PRO A 176 -1.97 13.22 -8.01
CA PRO A 176 -3.27 13.63 -7.48
C PRO A 176 -4.39 12.76 -8.03
N GLY A 177 -5.40 12.46 -7.20
CA GLY A 177 -6.49 11.60 -7.62
C GLY A 177 -7.76 11.72 -6.79
N ARG A 178 -8.71 10.84 -7.05
CA ARG A 178 -9.86 10.59 -6.17
C ARG A 178 -9.37 9.89 -4.90
N LEU A 179 -10.28 9.61 -3.98
CA LEU A 179 -10.01 8.89 -2.73
C LEU A 179 -11.21 7.99 -2.50
N PHE A 180 -11.42 7.03 -3.39
CA PHE A 180 -12.41 5.99 -3.15
C PHE A 180 -11.94 5.07 -2.01
N SER A 181 -12.86 4.36 -1.39
CA SER A 181 -12.49 3.22 -0.54
C SER A 181 -11.71 2.20 -1.37
N VAL A 182 -10.82 1.46 -0.71
CA VAL A 182 -10.05 0.35 -1.30
C VAL A 182 -10.49 -1.01 -0.75
N GLY A 183 -11.68 -1.06 -0.13
CA GLY A 183 -12.28 -2.31 0.31
C GLY A 183 -12.71 -3.20 -0.87
N ARG A 184 -12.99 -4.47 -0.58
CA ARG A 184 -13.37 -5.49 -1.58
C ARG A 184 -14.52 -5.06 -2.50
N HIS A 185 -15.55 -4.40 -1.95
CA HIS A 185 -16.69 -3.91 -2.72
C HIS A 185 -16.28 -2.93 -3.83
N THR A 186 -15.41 -1.97 -3.52
CA THR A 186 -14.87 -0.99 -4.47
C THR A 186 -13.88 -1.60 -5.45
N VAL A 187 -13.02 -2.52 -4.99
CA VAL A 187 -12.07 -3.24 -5.86
C VAL A 187 -12.79 -4.02 -6.96
N LYS A 188 -13.98 -4.58 -6.66
CA LYS A 188 -14.80 -5.32 -7.62
C LYS A 188 -15.66 -4.45 -8.56
N THR A 189 -15.88 -3.17 -8.24
CA THR A 189 -16.92 -2.35 -8.90
C THR A 189 -16.40 -1.05 -9.49
N VAL A 190 -15.31 -0.49 -8.97
CA VAL A 190 -14.73 0.77 -9.46
C VAL A 190 -13.62 0.44 -10.47
N PRO A 191 -13.80 0.74 -11.76
CA PRO A 191 -12.77 0.48 -12.76
C PRO A 191 -11.51 1.32 -12.49
N GLY A 192 -10.34 0.70 -12.59
CA GLY A 192 -9.04 1.34 -12.39
C GLY A 192 -8.90 2.05 -11.05
N LEU A 193 -9.46 1.49 -9.99
CA LEU A 193 -9.56 2.08 -8.65
C LEU A 193 -8.21 2.65 -8.18
N PHE A 194 -7.15 1.85 -8.23
CA PHE A 194 -5.84 2.24 -7.72
C PHE A 194 -5.19 3.34 -8.58
N ALA A 195 -5.41 3.31 -9.89
CA ALA A 195 -4.92 4.33 -10.82
C ALA A 195 -5.73 5.65 -10.76
N ARG A 196 -6.96 5.61 -10.24
CA ARG A 196 -7.82 6.79 -10.01
C ARG A 196 -7.56 7.45 -8.67
N ASN A 197 -7.12 6.70 -7.67
CA ASN A 197 -6.87 7.23 -6.34
C ASN A 197 -5.57 8.03 -6.28
N GLU A 198 -5.55 9.04 -5.41
CA GLU A 198 -4.33 9.77 -5.05
C GLU A 198 -3.30 8.81 -4.47
N ARG A 199 -2.04 8.97 -4.88
CA ARG A 199 -0.98 8.03 -4.52
C ARG A 199 0.42 8.62 -4.63
N ILE A 200 1.35 7.98 -3.95
CA ILE A 200 2.78 8.23 -4.04
C ILE A 200 3.46 7.01 -4.66
N VAL A 201 4.20 7.22 -5.74
CA VAL A 201 5.04 6.21 -6.39
C VAL A 201 6.47 6.45 -5.93
N CYS A 202 7.09 5.46 -5.31
CA CYS A 202 8.51 5.51 -4.94
C CYS A 202 9.28 4.52 -5.79
N LEU A 203 10.19 5.00 -6.64
CA LEU A 203 11.06 4.20 -7.47
C LEU A 203 12.42 4.03 -6.80
N PHE A 204 12.84 2.79 -6.60
CA PHE A 204 14.13 2.42 -6.03
C PHE A 204 14.97 1.67 -7.05
N GLU A 205 16.27 1.84 -6.96
CA GLU A 205 17.26 0.94 -7.57
C GLU A 205 17.72 -0.06 -6.52
N THR A 206 17.56 -1.35 -6.79
CA THR A 206 18.02 -2.44 -5.92
C THR A 206 19.24 -3.13 -6.54
N ALA A 207 19.90 -4.02 -5.80
CA ALA A 207 20.97 -4.84 -6.36
C ALA A 207 20.51 -5.76 -7.51
N HIS A 208 19.20 -5.94 -7.68
CA HIS A 208 18.58 -6.87 -8.63
C HIS A 208 17.79 -6.16 -9.73
N GLY A 209 17.89 -4.83 -9.82
CA GLY A 209 17.15 -3.98 -10.76
C GLY A 209 16.15 -3.04 -10.08
N PRO A 210 15.38 -2.28 -10.87
CA PRO A 210 14.46 -1.28 -10.33
C PRO A 210 13.27 -1.94 -9.63
N MET A 211 12.78 -1.32 -8.56
CA MET A 211 11.58 -1.72 -7.84
C MET A 211 10.73 -0.48 -7.56
N ALA A 212 9.43 -0.54 -7.85
CA ALA A 212 8.51 0.53 -7.46
C ALA A 212 7.62 0.09 -6.30
N VAL A 213 7.48 0.95 -5.29
CA VAL A 213 6.51 0.80 -4.21
C VAL A 213 5.52 1.97 -4.28
N VAL A 214 4.25 1.65 -4.53
CA VAL A 214 3.17 2.62 -4.71
C VAL A 214 2.25 2.59 -3.51
N LEU A 215 2.16 3.73 -2.82
CA LEU A 215 1.28 3.94 -1.68
C LEU A 215 0.00 4.62 -2.17
N VAL A 216 -1.12 3.88 -2.16
CA VAL A 216 -2.40 4.35 -2.69
C VAL A 216 -3.32 4.78 -1.55
N GLY A 217 -3.66 6.08 -1.52
CA GLY A 217 -4.57 6.65 -0.53
C GLY A 217 -6.02 6.22 -0.75
N ALA A 218 -6.84 6.36 0.28
CA ALA A 218 -8.26 6.02 0.25
C ALA A 218 -9.10 7.06 1.00
N ILE A 219 -10.43 6.98 0.92
CA ILE A 219 -11.30 7.85 1.73
C ILE A 219 -10.99 7.70 3.22
N ASN A 220 -10.95 8.80 3.97
CA ASN A 220 -10.47 8.90 5.36
C ASN A 220 -8.94 8.79 5.51
N VAL A 221 -8.24 8.35 4.46
CA VAL A 221 -6.82 7.99 4.45
C VAL A 221 -6.10 8.59 3.26
N ALA A 222 -6.25 9.91 3.15
CA ALA A 222 -5.52 10.64 2.13
C ALA A 222 -4.07 10.87 2.53
N SER A 223 -3.76 10.83 3.83
CA SER A 223 -2.44 11.27 4.29
C SER A 223 -1.39 10.18 4.16
N ILE A 224 -0.37 10.50 3.38
CA ILE A 224 0.76 9.63 3.04
C ILE A 224 2.04 10.35 3.43
N GLU A 225 2.87 9.64 4.17
CA GLU A 225 4.13 10.13 4.71
C GLU A 225 5.26 9.15 4.34
N THR A 226 6.43 9.67 4.03
CA THR A 226 7.66 8.86 3.85
C THR A 226 8.68 9.26 4.89
N VAL A 227 9.56 8.32 5.26
CA VAL A 227 10.54 8.54 6.34
C VAL A 227 11.54 9.65 6.04
N TRP A 228 11.73 10.00 4.77
CA TRP A 228 12.68 11.04 4.34
C TRP A 228 12.05 12.41 4.06
N ALA A 229 10.76 12.49 3.72
CA ALA A 229 10.11 13.74 3.33
C ALA A 229 8.98 14.18 4.27
N GLY A 230 8.61 13.35 5.25
CA GLY A 230 7.46 13.60 6.10
C GLY A 230 6.15 13.51 5.31
N GLU A 231 5.15 14.28 5.70
CA GLU A 231 3.82 14.26 5.10
C GLU A 231 3.84 14.88 3.68
N ILE A 232 3.64 14.05 2.65
CA ILE A 232 3.65 14.50 1.23
C ILE A 232 2.26 15.00 0.82
N THR A 233 1.22 14.30 1.26
CA THR A 233 -0.17 14.71 1.15
C THR A 233 -0.85 14.49 2.50
N PRO A 234 -1.69 15.42 2.98
CA PRO A 234 -1.97 16.75 2.43
C PRO A 234 -0.74 17.70 2.44
N PRO A 235 -0.69 18.71 1.55
CA PRO A 235 -1.74 19.12 0.61
C PRO A 235 -1.82 18.23 -0.64
N ARG A 236 -3.06 18.02 -1.12
CA ARG A 236 -3.43 17.15 -2.25
C ARG A 236 -2.69 17.43 -3.57
N GLY A 237 -2.11 18.62 -3.75
CA GLY A 237 -1.62 19.08 -5.05
C GLY A 237 -2.72 19.19 -6.12
N ARG A 238 -2.45 19.93 -7.20
CA ARG A 238 -3.31 19.96 -8.40
C ARG A 238 -2.67 19.18 -9.54
N ASP A 239 -1.36 19.29 -9.64
CA ASP A 239 -0.54 18.67 -10.67
C ASP A 239 0.29 17.51 -10.13
N ILE A 240 0.73 16.64 -11.03
CA ILE A 240 1.70 15.59 -10.73
C ILE A 240 3.01 16.26 -10.33
N ARG A 241 3.58 15.83 -9.20
CA ARG A 241 4.85 16.35 -8.68
C ARG A 241 5.87 15.22 -8.60
N GLY A 242 7.05 15.44 -9.17
CA GLY A 242 8.17 14.50 -9.14
C GLY A 242 9.34 15.07 -8.36
N TRP A 243 10.03 14.22 -7.60
CA TRP A 243 11.30 14.53 -6.93
C TRP A 243 12.31 13.46 -7.30
N ARG A 244 13.45 13.88 -7.88
CA ARG A 244 14.58 13.00 -8.20
C ARG A 244 15.63 13.10 -7.10
N TYR A 245 16.25 11.96 -6.80
CA TYR A 245 17.27 11.84 -5.76
C TYR A 245 18.56 11.31 -6.37
N GLU A 246 19.68 11.82 -5.90
CA GLU A 246 21.00 11.29 -6.26
C GLU A 246 21.15 9.85 -5.75
N PRO A 247 21.77 8.94 -6.53
CA PRO A 247 22.10 7.60 -6.04
C PRO A 247 22.81 7.65 -4.68
N GLY A 248 22.37 6.81 -3.74
CA GLY A 248 22.97 6.70 -2.42
C GLY A 248 22.51 7.76 -1.40
N LYS A 249 21.79 8.81 -1.84
CA LYS A 249 21.33 9.89 -0.93
C LYS A 249 20.32 9.40 0.10
N ILE A 250 19.42 8.51 -0.31
CA ILE A 250 18.45 7.85 0.55
C ILE A 250 18.52 6.37 0.22
N ASN A 251 19.12 5.61 1.13
CA ASN A 251 19.17 4.15 1.09
C ASN A 251 18.28 3.62 2.19
N LEU A 252 17.48 2.62 1.86
CA LEU A 252 16.70 1.88 2.84
C LEU A 252 16.99 0.40 2.69
N ASP A 253 17.28 -0.24 3.82
CA ASP A 253 17.52 -1.67 3.89
C ASP A 253 16.21 -2.47 3.81
N ARG A 254 16.33 -3.73 3.41
CA ARG A 254 15.22 -4.68 3.37
C ARG A 254 14.52 -4.72 4.73
N GLY A 255 13.20 -4.49 4.72
CA GLY A 255 12.35 -4.43 5.92
C GLY A 255 12.47 -3.15 6.75
N GLU A 256 13.26 -2.16 6.36
CA GLU A 256 13.18 -0.82 6.93
C GLU A 256 11.88 -0.13 6.54
N GLU A 257 11.43 0.80 7.37
CA GLU A 257 10.24 1.58 7.11
C GLU A 257 10.48 2.53 5.93
N LEU A 258 9.62 2.44 4.91
CA LEU A 258 9.61 3.34 3.75
C LEU A 258 8.70 4.54 4.03
N GLY A 259 7.52 4.27 4.57
CA GLY A 259 6.50 5.28 4.79
C GLY A 259 5.29 4.74 5.51
N ARG A 260 4.25 5.55 5.64
CA ARG A 260 3.06 5.19 6.41
C ARG A 260 1.82 5.90 5.90
N PHE A 261 0.69 5.29 6.25
CA PHE A 261 -0.62 5.84 5.99
C PHE A 261 -1.23 6.32 7.29
N ASN A 262 -1.56 7.61 7.32
CA ASN A 262 -2.28 8.21 8.42
C ASN A 262 -3.78 7.97 8.22
N MET A 263 -4.23 6.69 8.32
CA MET A 263 -5.62 6.14 8.40
C MET A 263 -6.04 4.89 7.56
N GLY A 264 -5.19 4.10 6.84
CA GLY A 264 -5.58 2.85 6.10
C GLY A 264 -5.52 2.84 4.55
N SER A 265 -5.01 1.80 3.88
CA SER A 265 -4.70 1.96 2.43
C SER A 265 -4.25 0.68 1.71
N THR A 266 -3.66 0.84 0.51
CA THR A 266 -3.10 -0.23 -0.30
C THR A 266 -1.65 0.08 -0.66
N ALA A 267 -0.77 -0.92 -0.56
CA ALA A 267 0.58 -0.88 -1.09
C ALA A 267 0.67 -1.78 -2.33
N ILE A 268 1.21 -1.27 -3.44
CA ILE A 268 1.47 -2.04 -4.65
C ILE A 268 2.98 -2.07 -4.87
N VAL A 269 3.55 -3.25 -5.09
CA VAL A 269 4.96 -3.41 -5.45
C VAL A 269 5.04 -3.91 -6.89
N LEU A 270 5.95 -3.32 -7.67
CA LEU A 270 6.23 -3.69 -9.05
C LEU A 270 7.68 -4.12 -9.19
N PHE A 271 7.89 -5.18 -9.96
CA PHE A 271 9.19 -5.76 -10.28
C PHE A 271 9.29 -5.99 -11.79
N PRO A 272 10.46 -5.78 -12.42
CA PRO A 272 10.72 -6.11 -13.82
C PRO A 272 10.55 -7.60 -14.14
N PRO A 273 10.49 -7.97 -15.43
CA PRO A 273 10.45 -9.35 -15.89
C PRO A 273 11.59 -10.19 -15.28
N GLY A 274 11.24 -11.36 -14.77
CA GLY A 274 12.22 -12.32 -14.27
C GLY A 274 12.99 -11.90 -13.02
N MET A 275 12.62 -10.79 -12.36
CA MET A 275 13.31 -10.37 -11.12
C MET A 275 12.90 -11.17 -9.90
N VAL A 276 11.62 -11.57 -9.80
CA VAL A 276 11.08 -12.22 -8.60
C VAL A 276 10.21 -13.43 -8.94
N GLU A 277 10.24 -14.42 -8.06
CA GLU A 277 9.33 -15.56 -8.04
C GLU A 277 8.52 -15.52 -6.73
N PHE A 278 7.21 -15.28 -6.84
CA PHE A 278 6.32 -15.28 -5.67
C PHE A 278 6.03 -16.70 -5.18
N SER A 279 5.99 -16.87 -3.86
CA SER A 279 5.68 -18.15 -3.22
C SER A 279 4.40 -18.76 -3.79
N ALA A 280 4.44 -20.06 -4.12
CA ALA A 280 3.34 -20.78 -4.76
C ALA A 280 2.05 -20.79 -3.91
N GLY A 281 2.20 -20.73 -2.59
CA GLY A 281 1.08 -20.69 -1.64
C GLY A 281 0.26 -19.40 -1.68
N LEU A 282 0.85 -18.28 -2.13
CA LEU A 282 0.23 -16.96 -2.00
C LEU A 282 -1.00 -16.78 -2.87
N ARG A 283 -2.13 -16.43 -2.26
CA ARG A 283 -3.42 -16.25 -2.92
C ARG A 283 -4.09 -14.93 -2.54
N ALA A 284 -5.05 -14.50 -3.35
CA ALA A 284 -5.93 -13.39 -2.97
C ALA A 284 -6.69 -13.71 -1.67
N ASP A 285 -6.95 -12.66 -0.90
CA ASP A 285 -7.49 -12.68 0.47
C ASP A 285 -6.59 -13.34 1.54
N GLU A 286 -5.43 -13.90 1.15
CA GLU A 286 -4.48 -14.45 2.12
C GLU A 286 -3.91 -13.36 3.01
N ARG A 287 -3.92 -13.62 4.32
CA ARG A 287 -3.38 -12.72 5.32
C ARG A 287 -1.85 -12.78 5.28
N VAL A 288 -1.24 -11.60 5.22
CA VAL A 288 0.21 -11.45 5.21
C VAL A 288 0.63 -10.44 6.26
N GLN A 289 1.87 -10.59 6.73
CA GLN A 289 2.51 -9.69 7.67
C GLN A 289 3.66 -8.96 6.98
N VAL A 290 3.92 -7.72 7.37
CA VAL A 290 5.11 -6.99 6.95
C VAL A 290 6.36 -7.79 7.29
N ARG A 291 7.38 -7.76 6.42
CA ARG A 291 8.61 -8.57 6.50
C ARG A 291 8.44 -10.09 6.32
N GLN A 292 7.22 -10.62 6.22
CA GLN A 292 7.01 -12.01 5.83
C GLN A 292 7.63 -12.28 4.45
N ALA A 293 8.33 -13.41 4.27
CA ALA A 293 8.80 -13.83 2.96
C ALA A 293 7.61 -14.13 2.04
N VAL A 294 7.51 -13.40 0.93
CA VAL A 294 6.43 -13.55 -0.07
C VAL A 294 6.93 -14.09 -1.41
N GLY A 295 8.24 -14.26 -1.54
CA GLY A 295 8.89 -14.77 -2.73
C GLY A 295 10.40 -14.69 -2.59
N THR A 296 11.09 -14.95 -3.68
CA THR A 296 12.55 -14.85 -3.76
C THR A 296 12.93 -14.07 -5.01
N VAL A 297 14.09 -13.42 -4.97
CA VAL A 297 14.69 -12.83 -6.17
C VAL A 297 15.27 -13.93 -7.04
N VAL A 298 15.00 -13.89 -8.34
CA VAL A 298 15.53 -14.83 -9.33
C VAL A 298 16.85 -14.27 -9.86
N GLY A 299 17.92 -15.07 -9.84
CA GLY A 299 19.21 -14.70 -10.45
C GLY A 299 20.21 -14.01 -9.52
N GLY A 300 20.16 -14.24 -8.21
CA GLY A 300 21.35 -14.05 -7.37
C GLY A 300 22.38 -15.12 -7.72
N GLU A 301 23.52 -14.74 -8.30
CA GLU A 301 24.67 -15.65 -8.41
C GLU A 301 25.04 -16.19 -7.01
N GLN A 302 25.47 -17.45 -6.99
CA GLN A 302 26.10 -18.12 -5.84
C GLN A 302 27.41 -17.45 -5.44
#